data_AF-A0A9E2IHK4-F1
#
_entry.id   AF-A0A9E2IHK4-F1
#
_cell.length_a   1.000
_cell.length_b   1.000
_cell.length_c   1.000
_cell.angle_alpha   90.00
_cell.angle_beta   90.00
_cell.angle_gamma   90.00
#
_symmetry.space_group_name_H-M   'P 1'
#
loop_
_entity.id
_entity.type
_entity.pdbx_description
1 polymer ?
#
loop_
_entity_poly.entity_id
_entity_poly.type
_entity_poly.pdbx_seq_one_letter_code
_entity_poly.pdbx_strand_id
1 'polypeptide(L)'
;GEETNRFYLTVAPQKGHQPLNKDTVDIGYVGAEADLIFLIGVADYESLEHLYLGNEQLFTDTTVIAINNFEATVGDVRLNTAESLNLSSAVAEIIRQTNLEITGDAATNLLLSIEETTDSFRSLAITPDLLETAAWLMRQGARRVRRASSSMPASVPSSVPVKPNKSQLHKSQSQVVKVKKVAKPKQNIVSG
;
A
#
# COMPACT_ATOMS: atom_id res chain seq x y z
N GLY A 1 -30.01 7.26 -26.49
CA GLY A 1 -31.15 8.20 -26.40
C GLY A 1 -30.72 9.36 -25.55
N GLU A 2 -29.94 10.27 -26.15
CA GLU A 2 -29.28 11.39 -25.47
C GLU A 2 -30.29 12.36 -24.84
N GLU A 3 -31.50 12.46 -25.40
CA GLU A 3 -32.59 13.26 -24.82
C GLU A 3 -33.21 12.67 -23.55
N THR A 4 -33.00 11.37 -23.28
CA THR A 4 -33.60 10.67 -22.12
C THR A 4 -32.59 10.21 -21.08
N ASN A 5 -31.30 10.46 -21.31
CA ASN A 5 -30.19 9.91 -20.52
C ASN A 5 -30.27 8.37 -20.34
N ARG A 6 -30.74 7.66 -21.37
CA ARG A 6 -30.87 6.19 -21.36
C ARG A 6 -29.83 5.53 -22.27
N PHE A 7 -29.08 4.61 -21.68
CA PHE A 7 -28.18 3.69 -22.37
C PHE A 7 -28.94 2.45 -22.82
N TYR A 8 -28.82 2.08 -24.09
CA TYR A 8 -29.43 0.88 -24.65
C TYR A 8 -28.33 -0.09 -25.07
N LEU A 9 -28.24 -1.23 -24.39
CA LEU A 9 -27.37 -2.34 -24.78
C LEU A 9 -28.21 -3.41 -25.49
N THR A 10 -27.85 -3.75 -26.72
CA THR A 10 -28.48 -4.85 -27.46
C THR A 10 -27.52 -6.03 -27.53
N VAL A 11 -27.92 -7.17 -26.96
CA VAL A 11 -27.17 -8.43 -27.04
C VAL A 11 -27.88 -9.36 -28.01
N ALA A 12 -27.20 -9.75 -29.08
CA ALA A 12 -27.71 -10.69 -30.07
C ALA A 12 -26.98 -12.05 -29.96
N PRO A 13 -27.69 -13.18 -29.86
CA PRO A 13 -27.06 -14.49 -29.84
C PRO A 13 -26.42 -14.80 -31.19
N GLN A 14 -25.28 -15.50 -31.17
CA GLN A 14 -24.67 -16.01 -32.40
C GLN A 14 -25.56 -17.08 -33.04
N LYS A 15 -25.45 -17.22 -34.36
CA LYS A 15 -26.25 -18.19 -35.13
C LYS A 15 -26.07 -19.61 -34.57
N GLY A 16 -27.17 -20.29 -34.28
CA GLY A 16 -27.17 -21.65 -33.71
C GLY A 16 -27.10 -21.71 -32.17
N HIS A 17 -27.02 -20.58 -31.48
CA HIS A 17 -27.07 -20.52 -30.01
C HIS A 17 -28.46 -20.08 -29.53
N GLN A 18 -28.85 -20.54 -28.34
CA GLN A 18 -30.12 -20.15 -27.76
C GLN A 18 -30.12 -18.66 -27.36
N PRO A 19 -31.26 -17.97 -27.45
CA PRO A 19 -31.41 -16.62 -26.92
C PRO A 19 -31.09 -16.57 -25.42
N LEU A 20 -30.57 -15.43 -24.97
CA LEU A 20 -30.34 -15.18 -23.55
C LEU A 20 -31.66 -15.32 -22.78
N ASN A 21 -31.70 -16.15 -21.74
CA ASN A 21 -32.87 -16.24 -20.88
C ASN A 21 -32.91 -14.99 -19.97
N LYS A 22 -33.99 -14.21 -20.04
CA LYS A 22 -34.15 -13.00 -19.24
C LYS A 22 -34.14 -13.30 -17.73
N ASP A 23 -34.63 -14.47 -17.35
CA ASP A 23 -34.71 -14.90 -15.95
C ASP A 23 -33.34 -15.30 -15.37
N THR A 24 -32.29 -15.34 -16.20
CA THR A 24 -30.91 -15.67 -15.80
C THR A 24 -29.94 -14.50 -16.00
N VAL A 25 -30.46 -13.28 -16.21
CA VAL A 25 -29.65 -12.07 -16.35
C VAL A 25 -29.69 -11.29 -15.05
N ASP A 26 -28.56 -11.27 -14.34
CA ASP A 26 -28.35 -10.37 -13.21
C ASP A 26 -27.73 -9.05 -13.71
N ILE A 27 -28.39 -7.94 -13.39
CA ILE A 27 -27.88 -6.60 -13.64
C ILE A 27 -27.43 -6.06 -12.28
N GLY A 28 -26.11 -6.09 -12.04
CA GLY A 28 -25.50 -5.49 -10.85
C GLY A 28 -25.05 -4.06 -11.15
N TYR A 29 -25.36 -3.12 -10.25
CA TYR A 29 -24.67 -1.84 -10.22
C TYR A 29 -23.29 -2.05 -9.59
N VAL A 30 -22.23 -1.74 -10.33
CA VAL A 30 -20.83 -1.80 -9.85
C VAL A 30 -20.38 -0.37 -9.52
N GLY A 31 -21.19 0.35 -8.75
CA GLY A 31 -20.75 1.57 -8.08
C GLY A 31 -20.61 1.28 -6.59
N ALA A 32 -19.51 1.73 -6.01
CA ALA A 32 -19.38 1.71 -4.56
C ALA A 32 -20.32 2.79 -4.00
N GLU A 33 -21.34 2.37 -3.25
CA GLU A 33 -22.12 3.26 -2.38
C GLU A 33 -21.71 2.97 -0.94
N ALA A 34 -21.48 4.01 -0.16
CA ALA A 34 -21.12 3.91 1.24
C ALA A 34 -21.77 5.05 2.01
N ASP A 35 -22.22 4.77 3.23
CA ASP A 35 -22.69 5.81 4.15
C ASP A 35 -21.53 6.43 4.97
N LEU A 36 -20.38 5.74 5.01
CA LEU A 36 -19.18 6.13 5.73
C LEU A 36 -17.93 5.49 5.11
N ILE A 37 -16.85 6.24 4.98
CA ILE A 37 -15.57 5.77 4.43
C ILE A 37 -14.48 5.85 5.49
N PHE A 38 -13.73 4.76 5.69
CA PHE A 38 -12.50 4.76 6.48
C PHE A 38 -11.28 4.67 5.58
N LEU A 39 -10.41 5.68 5.67
CA LEU A 39 -9.10 5.67 5.03
C LEU A 39 -8.04 5.32 6.07
N ILE A 40 -7.35 4.20 5.90
CA ILE A 40 -6.36 3.70 6.85
C ILE A 40 -4.98 3.65 6.17
N GLY A 41 -4.04 4.46 6.64
CA GLY A 41 -2.69 4.51 6.05
C GLY A 41 -2.62 5.24 4.70
N VAL A 42 -3.58 6.11 4.42
CA VAL A 42 -3.72 6.85 3.15
C VAL A 42 -3.40 8.32 3.39
N ALA A 43 -2.42 8.85 2.66
CA ALA A 43 -1.97 10.23 2.79
C ALA A 43 -2.80 11.22 1.96
N ASP A 44 -3.17 10.79 0.75
CA ASP A 44 -3.84 11.60 -0.26
C ASP A 44 -4.77 10.72 -1.14
N TYR A 45 -5.73 11.34 -1.82
CA TYR A 45 -6.71 10.62 -2.64
C TYR A 45 -6.07 10.04 -3.91
N GLU A 46 -5.02 10.67 -4.43
CA GLU A 46 -4.30 10.18 -5.61
C GLU A 46 -3.68 8.80 -5.37
N SER A 47 -3.21 8.51 -4.16
CA SER A 47 -2.65 7.21 -3.77
C SER A 47 -3.64 6.04 -3.82
N LEU A 48 -4.94 6.33 -3.90
CA LEU A 48 -6.00 5.32 -4.04
C LEU A 48 -6.21 4.87 -5.49
N GLU A 49 -5.59 5.56 -6.46
CA GLU A 49 -5.69 5.25 -7.89
C GLU A 49 -7.16 5.04 -8.33
N HIS A 50 -7.47 3.87 -8.93
CA HIS A 50 -8.80 3.55 -9.44
C HIS A 50 -9.90 3.44 -8.38
N LEU A 51 -9.55 3.36 -7.09
CA LEU A 51 -10.55 3.44 -6.03
C LEU A 51 -11.11 4.86 -5.89
N TYR A 52 -10.31 5.88 -6.20
CA TYR A 52 -10.73 7.28 -6.20
C TYR A 52 -11.07 7.78 -7.60
N LEU A 53 -10.22 7.52 -8.60
CA LEU A 53 -10.40 7.94 -9.98
C LEU A 53 -11.65 7.29 -10.59
N GLY A 54 -12.63 8.12 -10.96
CA GLY A 54 -13.94 7.67 -11.45
C GLY A 54 -14.99 7.45 -10.35
N ASN A 55 -14.62 7.58 -9.08
CA ASN A 55 -15.52 7.53 -7.92
C ASN A 55 -15.39 8.79 -7.04
N GLU A 56 -14.89 9.91 -7.56
CA GLU A 56 -14.59 11.13 -6.79
C GLU A 56 -15.83 11.67 -6.05
N GLN A 57 -17.00 11.52 -6.69
CA GLN A 57 -18.28 11.92 -6.13
C GLN A 57 -18.61 11.15 -4.84
N LEU A 58 -18.25 9.85 -4.75
CA LEU A 58 -18.45 9.04 -3.55
C LEU A 58 -17.70 9.63 -2.34
N PHE A 59 -16.45 10.04 -2.54
CA PHE A 59 -15.61 10.63 -1.48
C PHE A 59 -16.00 12.08 -1.14
N THR A 60 -16.72 12.74 -2.04
CA THR A 60 -17.25 14.10 -1.81
C THR A 60 -18.57 14.06 -1.05
N ASP A 61 -19.43 13.10 -1.36
CA ASP A 61 -20.79 13.01 -0.83
C ASP A 61 -20.87 12.17 0.46
N THR A 62 -19.83 11.40 0.78
CA THR A 62 -19.79 10.52 1.95
C THR A 62 -18.84 11.06 3.01
N THR A 63 -19.19 10.93 4.28
CA THR A 63 -18.26 11.28 5.36
C THR A 63 -17.02 10.38 5.32
N VAL A 64 -15.84 10.99 5.32
CA VAL A 64 -14.55 10.30 5.27
C VAL A 64 -13.80 10.46 6.59
N ILE A 65 -13.49 9.35 7.25
CA ILE A 65 -12.64 9.29 8.44
C ILE A 65 -11.26 8.76 8.03
N ALA A 66 -10.24 9.59 8.16
CA ALA A 66 -8.85 9.21 7.92
C ALA A 66 -8.15 8.83 9.23
N ILE A 67 -7.54 7.65 9.28
CA ILE A 67 -6.81 7.09 10.43
C ILE A 67 -5.38 6.83 10.00
N ASN A 68 -4.44 7.62 10.52
CA ASN A 68 -3.05 7.57 10.09
C ASN A 68 -2.11 7.78 11.27
N ASN A 69 -0.86 7.33 11.15
CA ASN A 69 0.23 7.65 12.09
C ASN A 69 1.08 8.84 11.62
N PHE A 70 0.55 9.59 10.64
CA PHE A 70 1.10 10.80 10.06
C PHE A 70 -0.03 11.80 9.84
N GLU A 71 0.32 13.05 9.55
CA GLU A 71 -0.65 14.08 9.21
C GLU A 71 -1.19 13.86 7.80
N ALA A 72 -2.46 13.47 7.68
CA ALA A 72 -3.13 13.27 6.40
C ALA A 72 -3.70 14.59 5.85
N THR A 73 -3.70 14.76 4.54
CA THR A 73 -4.29 15.94 3.89
C THR A 73 -5.76 15.73 3.52
N VAL A 74 -6.22 14.47 3.50
CA VAL A 74 -7.58 14.05 3.14
C VAL A 74 -8.41 13.63 4.35
N GLY A 75 -9.73 13.50 4.16
CA GLY A 75 -10.71 13.14 5.20
C GLY A 75 -11.37 14.33 5.90
N ASP A 76 -12.65 14.19 6.23
CA ASP A 76 -13.42 15.16 7.02
C ASP A 76 -13.00 15.12 8.49
N VAL A 77 -12.82 13.90 9.01
CA VAL A 77 -12.30 13.65 10.36
C VAL A 77 -10.94 12.98 10.22
N ARG A 78 -9.92 13.54 10.88
CA ARG A 78 -8.54 13.04 10.83
C ARG A 78 -8.10 12.58 12.22
N LEU A 79 -7.96 11.28 12.38
CA LEU A 79 -7.45 10.64 13.59
C LEU A 79 -5.96 10.37 13.41
N ASN A 80 -5.14 11.12 14.13
CA ASN A 80 -3.71 10.90 14.18
C ASN A 80 -3.36 9.95 15.33
N THR A 81 -2.67 8.87 14.99
CA THR A 81 -2.28 7.76 15.86
C THR A 81 -0.76 7.70 16.05
N ALA A 82 -0.05 8.82 15.86
CA ALA A 82 1.41 8.90 15.98
C ALA A 82 1.98 8.44 17.32
N GLU A 83 1.18 8.49 18.40
CA GLU A 83 1.56 7.97 19.72
C GLU A 83 1.54 6.43 19.79
N SER A 84 0.89 5.77 18.83
CA SER A 84 0.88 4.32 18.72
C SER A 84 2.11 3.81 17.98
N LEU A 85 2.67 2.69 18.45
CA LEU A 85 3.82 2.05 17.81
C LEU A 85 3.52 1.60 16.37
N ASN A 86 2.27 1.21 16.10
CA ASN A 86 1.85 0.77 14.78
C ASN A 86 0.37 1.07 14.52
N LEU A 87 0.01 1.24 13.25
CA LEU A 87 -1.36 1.58 12.86
C LEU A 87 -2.37 0.47 13.21
N SER A 88 -1.98 -0.81 13.10
CA SER A 88 -2.86 -1.92 13.42
C SER A 88 -3.25 -2.02 14.89
N SER A 89 -2.39 -1.58 15.83
CA SER A 89 -2.80 -1.52 17.24
C SER A 89 -3.77 -0.37 17.51
N ALA A 90 -3.62 0.77 16.83
CA ALA A 90 -4.58 1.87 16.92
C ALA A 90 -5.95 1.47 16.36
N VAL A 91 -5.98 0.78 15.22
CA VAL A 91 -7.22 0.22 14.64
C VAL A 91 -7.85 -0.81 15.59
N ALA A 92 -7.06 -1.71 16.18
CA ALA A 92 -7.56 -2.67 17.16
C ALA A 92 -8.20 -1.98 18.38
N GLU A 93 -7.60 -0.89 18.85
CA GLU A 93 -8.13 -0.11 19.97
C GLU A 93 -9.46 0.58 19.60
N ILE A 94 -9.58 1.14 18.39
CA ILE A 94 -10.83 1.71 17.90
C ILE A 94 -11.93 0.65 17.86
N ILE A 95 -11.64 -0.54 17.30
CA ILE A 95 -12.59 -1.67 17.25
C ILE A 95 -13.02 -2.06 18.68
N ARG A 96 -12.06 -2.14 19.62
CA ARG A 96 -12.32 -2.48 21.02
C ARG A 96 -13.21 -1.44 21.71
N GLN A 97 -12.91 -0.15 21.56
CA GLN A 97 -13.63 0.95 22.21
C GLN A 97 -15.02 1.19 21.64
N THR A 98 -15.23 0.84 20.36
CA THR A 98 -16.53 0.95 19.68
C THR A 98 -17.37 -0.32 19.80
N ASN A 99 -16.87 -1.34 20.51
CA ASN A 99 -17.53 -2.64 20.65
C ASN A 99 -17.88 -3.29 19.30
N LEU A 100 -17.06 -3.06 18.27
CA LEU A 100 -17.23 -3.71 16.98
C LEU A 100 -16.78 -5.16 17.05
N GLU A 101 -17.55 -6.04 16.43
CA GLU A 101 -17.16 -7.44 16.27
C GLU A 101 -16.00 -7.56 15.29
N ILE A 102 -15.01 -8.39 15.64
CA ILE A 102 -13.88 -8.70 14.77
C ILE A 102 -13.79 -10.21 14.59
N THR A 103 -13.56 -10.64 13.35
CA THR A 103 -13.36 -12.06 13.05
C THR A 103 -11.96 -12.49 13.48
N GLY A 104 -11.78 -13.79 13.76
CA GLY A 104 -10.48 -14.34 14.13
C GLY A 104 -9.40 -14.11 13.07
N ASP A 105 -9.79 -14.09 11.79
CA ASP A 105 -8.87 -13.84 10.66
C ASP A 105 -8.45 -12.36 10.60
N ALA A 106 -9.40 -11.43 10.76
CA ALA A 106 -9.07 -10.00 10.86
C ALA A 106 -8.19 -9.72 12.09
N ALA A 107 -8.50 -10.33 13.24
CA ALA A 107 -7.70 -10.20 14.44
C ALA A 107 -6.28 -10.79 14.26
N THR A 108 -6.16 -11.89 13.51
CA THR A 108 -4.88 -12.49 13.12
C THR A 108 -4.05 -11.52 12.28
N ASN A 109 -4.64 -10.83 11.30
CA ASN A 109 -3.93 -9.86 10.47
C ASN A 109 -3.43 -8.66 11.28
N LEU A 110 -4.25 -8.14 12.22
CA LEU A 110 -3.82 -7.05 13.10
C LEU A 110 -2.68 -7.50 14.05
N LEU A 111 -2.79 -8.70 14.62
CA LEU A 111 -1.76 -9.27 15.48
C LEU A 111 -0.44 -9.49 14.72
N LEU A 112 -0.52 -9.96 13.48
CA LEU A 112 0.65 -10.16 12.62
C LEU A 112 1.43 -8.86 12.44
N SER A 113 0.75 -7.75 12.13
CA SER A 113 1.43 -6.44 12.01
C SER A 113 2.09 -6.01 13.32
N ILE A 114 1.43 -6.23 14.48
CA ILE A 114 2.01 -5.94 15.79
C ILE A 114 3.29 -6.77 16.00
N GLU A 115 3.25 -8.08 15.71
CA GLU A 115 4.43 -8.95 15.82
C GLU A 115 5.55 -8.51 14.88
N GLU A 116 5.22 -8.04 13.68
CA GLU A 116 6.20 -7.54 12.71
C GLU A 116 6.89 -6.26 13.18
N THR A 117 6.12 -5.25 13.62
CA THR A 117 6.68 -3.99 14.11
C THR A 117 7.48 -4.16 15.41
N THR A 118 7.17 -5.19 16.20
CA THR A 118 7.80 -5.43 17.50
C THR A 118 8.93 -6.46 17.49
N ASP A 119 9.33 -6.98 16.33
CA ASP A 119 10.25 -8.14 16.22
C ASP A 119 9.79 -9.30 17.13
N SER A 120 8.55 -9.77 16.93
CA SER A 120 7.94 -10.81 17.76
C SER A 120 7.98 -10.49 19.26
N PHE A 121 7.62 -9.26 19.61
CA PHE A 121 7.64 -8.73 20.99
C PHE A 121 9.03 -8.65 21.65
N ARG A 122 10.10 -8.48 20.87
CA ARG A 122 11.49 -8.32 21.37
C ARG A 122 11.97 -6.87 21.36
N SER A 123 11.27 -5.98 20.68
CA SER A 123 11.60 -4.55 20.60
C SER A 123 11.54 -3.87 21.97
N LEU A 124 12.45 -2.92 22.19
CA LEU A 124 12.46 -2.09 23.41
C LEU A 124 11.36 -1.00 23.40
N ALA A 125 10.73 -0.76 22.25
CA ALA A 125 9.69 0.24 22.10
C ALA A 125 8.28 -0.26 22.51
N ILE A 126 8.17 -1.52 22.95
CA ILE A 126 6.89 -2.12 23.36
C ILE A 126 6.36 -1.45 24.63
N THR A 127 5.07 -1.13 24.63
CA THR A 127 4.33 -0.61 25.78
C THR A 127 3.42 -1.69 26.39
N PRO A 128 3.03 -1.55 27.67
CA PRO A 128 2.02 -2.42 28.28
C PRO A 128 0.71 -2.45 27.48
N ASP A 129 0.27 -1.29 27.00
CA ASP A 129 -0.97 -1.16 26.22
C ASP A 129 -0.93 -1.98 24.93
N LEU A 130 0.22 -2.02 24.25
CA LEU A 130 0.40 -2.84 23.05
C LEU A 130 0.28 -4.34 23.35
N LEU A 131 0.80 -4.78 24.50
CA LEU A 131 0.68 -6.17 24.96
C LEU A 131 -0.76 -6.51 25.35
N GLU A 132 -1.48 -5.56 25.95
CA GLU A 132 -2.90 -5.70 26.24
C GLU A 132 -3.72 -5.85 24.95
N THR A 133 -3.48 -5.00 23.95
CA THR A 133 -4.11 -5.08 22.65
C THR A 133 -3.82 -6.42 21.97
N ALA A 134 -2.57 -6.88 21.99
CA ALA A 134 -2.21 -8.20 21.45
C ALA A 134 -2.93 -9.34 22.18
N ALA A 135 -3.01 -9.29 23.52
CA ALA A 135 -3.73 -10.27 24.30
C ALA A 135 -5.24 -10.25 24.00
N TRP A 136 -5.82 -9.07 23.83
CA TRP A 136 -7.22 -8.91 23.45
C TRP A 136 -7.49 -9.53 22.06
N LEU A 137 -6.65 -9.25 21.06
CA LEU A 137 -6.78 -9.84 19.71
C LEU A 137 -6.73 -11.39 19.77
N MET A 138 -5.84 -11.95 20.59
CA MET A 138 -5.78 -13.41 20.79
C MET A 138 -7.07 -13.97 21.41
N ARG A 139 -7.74 -13.23 22.30
CA ARG A 139 -9.07 -13.61 22.82
C ARG A 139 -10.16 -13.54 21.74
N GLN A 140 -10.03 -12.63 20.78
CA GLN A 140 -10.91 -12.56 19.60
C GLN A 140 -10.61 -13.64 18.56
N GLY A 141 -9.71 -14.59 18.86
CA GLY A 141 -9.41 -15.73 17.99
C GLY A 141 -8.21 -15.51 17.06
N ALA A 142 -7.43 -14.44 17.24
CA ALA A 142 -6.19 -14.25 16.50
C ALA A 142 -5.21 -15.41 16.76
N ARG A 143 -4.57 -15.91 15.70
CA ARG A 143 -3.56 -16.97 15.78
C ARG A 143 -2.20 -16.43 15.38
N ARG A 144 -1.14 -16.88 16.07
CA ARG A 144 0.22 -16.56 15.67
C ARG A 144 0.59 -17.37 14.43
N VAL A 145 1.00 -16.68 13.38
CA VAL A 145 1.43 -17.30 12.12
C VAL A 145 2.94 -17.44 12.15
N ARG A 146 3.43 -18.69 12.13
CA ARG A 146 4.87 -18.92 11.93
C ARG A 146 5.22 -18.53 10.50
N ARG A 147 6.03 -17.49 10.34
CA ARG A 147 6.60 -17.17 9.03
C ARG A 147 7.53 -18.31 8.64
N ALA A 148 7.21 -19.03 7.56
CA ALA A 148 8.19 -19.91 6.93
C ALA A 148 9.36 -19.01 6.53
N SER A 149 10.55 -19.28 7.04
CA SER A 149 11.74 -18.57 6.60
C SER A 149 11.84 -18.76 5.09
N SER A 150 11.61 -17.71 4.31
CA SER A 150 11.93 -17.72 2.89
C SER A 150 13.44 -17.87 2.79
N SER A 151 13.94 -19.10 2.72
CA SER A 151 15.29 -19.37 2.28
C SER A 151 15.34 -18.87 0.84
N MET A 152 15.88 -17.67 0.62
CA MET A 152 16.28 -17.29 -0.74
C MET A 152 17.23 -18.39 -1.25
N PRO A 153 17.02 -18.94 -2.46
CA PRO A 153 17.97 -19.88 -3.01
C PRO A 153 19.33 -19.19 -3.10
N ALA A 154 20.32 -19.74 -2.42
CA ALA A 154 21.70 -19.27 -2.49
C ALA A 154 22.10 -19.18 -3.97
N SER A 155 22.56 -18.00 -4.39
CA SER A 155 23.12 -17.81 -5.73
C SER A 155 24.23 -18.83 -5.95
N VAL A 156 24.07 -19.66 -6.98
CA VAL A 156 25.05 -20.67 -7.39
C VAL A 156 26.35 -19.93 -7.79
N PRO A 157 27.52 -20.24 -7.19
CA PRO A 157 28.76 -19.61 -7.62
C PRO A 157 29.14 -20.14 -9.01
N SER A 158 29.13 -19.25 -9.99
CA SER A 158 29.57 -19.56 -11.35
C SER A 158 31.10 -19.71 -11.36
N SER A 159 31.58 -20.96 -11.34
CA SER A 159 32.99 -21.28 -11.56
C SER A 159 33.20 -21.63 -13.03
N VAL A 160 33.55 -20.63 -13.83
CA VAL A 160 34.09 -20.86 -15.18
C VAL A 160 35.62 -20.97 -15.06
N PRO A 161 36.26 -22.08 -15.50
CA PRO A 161 37.70 -22.17 -15.51
C PRO A 161 38.27 -21.40 -16.70
N VAL A 162 38.98 -20.31 -16.42
CA VAL A 162 39.75 -19.56 -17.43
C VAL A 162 41.01 -20.37 -17.78
N LYS A 163 41.11 -20.82 -19.04
CA LYS A 163 42.37 -21.35 -19.59
C LYS A 163 43.33 -20.19 -19.89
N PRO A 164 44.63 -20.29 -19.55
CA PRO A 164 45.59 -19.23 -19.83
C PRO A 164 46.03 -19.29 -21.30
N ASN A 165 45.76 -18.24 -22.07
CA ASN A 165 46.36 -18.08 -23.40
C ASN A 165 47.59 -17.17 -23.30
N LYS A 166 48.72 -17.65 -23.81
CA LYS A 166 49.99 -16.90 -23.90
C LYS A 166 50.04 -16.13 -25.21
N SER A 167 50.73 -14.98 -25.16
CA SER A 167 51.11 -14.06 -26.25
C SER A 167 49.99 -13.10 -26.72
N GLN A 168 50.19 -11.79 -26.87
CA GLN A 168 51.40 -11.05 -27.22
C GLN A 168 51.50 -9.70 -26.47
N LEU A 169 52.74 -9.35 -26.16
CA LEU A 169 53.21 -8.08 -25.64
C LEU A 169 53.02 -7.01 -26.74
N HIS A 170 52.29 -5.91 -26.47
CA HIS A 170 52.51 -4.63 -27.16
C HIS A 170 52.19 -3.47 -26.19
N LYS A 171 53.16 -2.55 -26.09
CA LYS A 171 53.19 -1.38 -25.22
C LYS A 171 52.12 -0.36 -25.63
N SER A 172 51.42 0.24 -24.68
CA SER A 172 51.01 1.65 -24.80
C SER A 172 50.73 2.28 -23.44
N GLN A 173 51.03 3.56 -23.37
CA GLN A 173 51.33 4.38 -22.21
C GLN A 173 50.07 4.90 -21.51
N SER A 174 50.21 5.15 -20.20
CA SER A 174 49.26 5.88 -19.36
C SER A 174 48.99 7.29 -19.91
N GLN A 175 47.72 7.65 -20.09
CA GLN A 175 47.28 9.04 -20.11
C GLN A 175 46.30 9.31 -18.98
N VAL A 176 46.74 10.16 -18.06
CA VAL A 176 45.98 10.75 -16.97
C VAL A 176 45.06 11.83 -17.56
N VAL A 177 43.76 11.69 -17.35
CA VAL A 177 42.76 12.69 -17.77
C VAL A 177 42.77 13.87 -16.78
N LYS A 178 43.07 15.07 -17.30
CA LYS A 178 43.00 16.36 -16.60
C LYS A 178 41.55 16.84 -16.47
N VAL A 179 41.09 17.05 -15.24
CA VAL A 179 39.82 17.74 -14.92
C VAL A 179 39.99 19.25 -15.08
N LYS A 180 39.08 19.91 -15.81
CA LYS A 180 39.04 21.36 -16.03
C LYS A 180 38.04 21.99 -15.04
N LYS A 181 38.52 22.93 -14.22
CA LYS A 181 37.72 23.75 -13.27
C LYS A 181 36.78 24.71 -14.01
N VAL A 182 35.52 24.79 -13.55
CA VAL A 182 34.53 25.80 -13.93
C VAL A 182 34.55 26.95 -12.90
N ALA A 183 34.55 28.20 -13.38
CA ALA A 183 34.64 29.42 -12.58
C ALA A 183 33.25 30.04 -12.28
N LYS A 184 33.12 30.67 -11.10
CA LYS A 184 31.93 31.38 -10.61
C LYS A 184 31.75 32.76 -11.28
N PRO A 185 30.50 33.27 -11.40
CA PRO A 185 30.23 34.60 -11.95
C PRO A 185 30.47 35.72 -10.92
N LYS A 186 30.93 36.89 -11.41
CA LYS A 186 31.08 38.14 -10.65
C LYS A 186 29.86 39.04 -10.84
N GLN A 187 29.36 39.60 -9.75
CA GLN A 187 28.39 40.70 -9.71
C GLN A 187 29.07 42.01 -10.11
N ASN A 188 28.38 42.84 -10.91
CA ASN A 188 28.77 44.23 -11.17
C ASN A 188 27.81 45.17 -10.45
N ILE A 189 28.40 46.05 -9.64
CA ILE A 189 27.78 47.23 -9.01
C ILE A 189 27.91 48.38 -10.02
N VAL A 190 26.82 49.11 -10.27
CA VAL A 190 26.84 50.38 -11.02
C VAL A 190 26.49 51.48 -10.03
N SER A 191 27.37 52.47 -9.93
CA SER A 191 27.14 53.73 -9.21
C SER A 191 26.65 54.78 -10.22
N GLY A 192 25.57 55.49 -9.86
CA GLY A 192 24.98 56.60 -10.59
C GLY A 192 23.69 57.02 -9.92
#